data_AF-A0A2E1YF36-F1
#
_entry.id   AF-A0A2E1YF36-F1
#
_cell.length_a   1.000
_cell.length_b   1.000
_cell.length_c   1.000
_cell.angle_alpha   90.00
_cell.angle_beta   90.00
_cell.angle_gamma   90.00
#
_symmetry.space_group_name_H-M   'P 1'
#
loop_
_entity.id
_entity.type
_entity.pdbx_description
1 polymer ?
#
loop_
_entity_poly.entity_id
_entity_poly.type
_entity_poly.pdbx_seq_one_letter_code
_entity_poly.pdbx_strand_id
1 'polypeptide(L)'
;MKKISLLMLIMLLAVSASGGYGYYEYVYNADEEEEDTGDEPVSSSGSKPIARITPSNPKIQINETVSFSGADSTDSDSDDLTYLWSFEDDSKQYEGVEIDRNYPDKGEFLVTLVVTDSTGLSDEIETTVLVVEDYHDEQNGNVNDNNGNEDIDIPVNNGVISFRIEYSLQSASISPFEEDAVTLRLTDADGVIVDEENGVGEGDGAWSYTTDDLSSTGNYVFTIESESGSMDFDIIIDVKY
;
A
#
# COMPACT_ATOMS: atom_id res chain seq x y z
N MET A 1 17.69 47.52 -16.26
CA MET A 1 16.47 47.16 -17.02
C MET A 1 15.54 46.40 -16.08
N LYS A 2 14.25 46.74 -16.11
CA LYS A 2 13.04 46.11 -15.50
C LYS A 2 13.02 45.82 -13.99
N LYS A 3 12.05 46.46 -13.32
CA LYS A 3 11.60 46.21 -11.94
C LYS A 3 10.71 44.97 -11.90
N ILE A 4 10.87 44.11 -10.89
CA ILE A 4 9.93 43.03 -10.55
C ILE A 4 9.36 43.35 -9.17
N SER A 5 8.04 43.32 -9.08
CA SER A 5 7.24 43.59 -7.88
C SER A 5 6.98 42.28 -7.13
N LEU A 6 7.13 42.27 -5.80
CA LEU A 6 6.64 41.21 -4.92
C LEU A 6 6.03 41.86 -3.67
N LEU A 7 4.72 41.69 -3.50
CA LEU A 7 3.96 42.17 -2.35
C LEU A 7 3.69 40.96 -1.44
N MET A 8 4.19 41.03 -0.20
CA MET A 8 3.97 40.05 0.85
C MET A 8 3.11 40.75 1.92
N LEU A 9 1.93 40.20 2.24
CA LEU A 9 1.08 40.73 3.30
C LEU A 9 0.86 39.65 4.37
N ILE A 10 1.41 39.92 5.54
CA ILE A 10 1.20 39.17 6.79
C ILE A 10 0.18 39.96 7.60
N MET A 11 -0.84 39.31 8.16
CA MET A 11 -1.62 39.90 9.25
C MET A 11 -1.94 38.87 10.34
N LEU A 12 -1.87 39.37 11.57
CA LEU A 12 -1.65 38.70 12.84
C LEU A 12 -2.98 38.44 13.60
N LEU A 13 -2.98 37.38 14.41
CA LEU A 13 -3.99 37.02 15.41
C LEU A 13 -4.32 38.13 16.43
N ALA A 14 -5.57 38.12 16.93
CA ALA A 14 -5.87 38.58 18.29
C ALA A 14 -7.09 37.83 18.88
N VAL A 15 -6.85 37.10 19.96
CA VAL A 15 -7.87 36.64 20.92
C VAL A 15 -8.02 37.69 22.01
N SER A 16 -9.25 38.09 22.35
CA SER A 16 -9.62 38.40 23.74
C SER A 16 -11.14 38.34 23.91
N ALA A 17 -11.57 37.67 24.97
CA ALA A 17 -12.94 37.64 25.47
C ALA A 17 -13.24 38.91 26.28
N SER A 18 -14.40 39.54 26.08
CA SER A 18 -15.17 40.21 27.14
C SER A 18 -16.53 40.63 26.61
N GLY A 19 -17.59 40.36 27.37
CA GLY A 19 -18.94 40.85 27.08
C GLY A 19 -19.07 42.36 27.30
N GLY A 20 -20.09 42.96 26.69
CA GLY A 20 -20.41 44.37 26.94
C GLY A 20 -21.26 44.99 25.85
N TYR A 21 -22.54 45.16 26.17
CA TYR A 21 -23.58 45.89 25.47
C TYR A 21 -23.11 47.24 24.88
N GLY A 22 -23.40 47.46 23.59
CA GLY A 22 -23.27 48.75 22.92
C GLY A 22 -24.63 49.17 22.36
N TYR A 23 -25.14 50.29 22.84
CA TYR A 23 -26.41 50.90 22.45
C TYR A 23 -26.36 51.42 21.01
N TYR A 24 -27.41 51.17 20.25
CA TYR A 24 -27.65 51.75 18.93
C TYR A 24 -28.14 53.21 19.09
N GLU A 25 -27.43 54.15 18.46
CA GLU A 25 -27.90 55.52 18.28
C GLU A 25 -28.59 55.61 16.92
N TYR A 26 -29.92 55.73 16.94
CA TYR A 26 -30.75 55.88 15.74
C TYR A 26 -30.56 57.27 15.16
N VAL A 27 -29.91 57.36 14.00
CA VAL A 27 -30.12 58.49 13.09
C VAL A 27 -31.18 58.05 12.07
N TYR A 28 -32.42 58.48 12.31
CA TYR A 28 -33.49 58.40 11.32
C TYR A 28 -33.16 59.34 10.15
N ASN A 29 -32.82 58.77 9.00
CA ASN A 29 -33.14 59.39 7.72
C ASN A 29 -34.13 58.47 7.02
N ALA A 30 -35.37 58.93 6.98
CA ALA A 30 -36.37 58.42 6.07
C ALA A 30 -35.98 58.88 4.66
N ASP A 31 -35.94 57.95 3.71
CA ASP A 31 -36.68 58.04 2.44
C ASP A 31 -36.35 56.79 1.58
N GLU A 32 -37.34 55.88 1.58
CA GLU A 32 -37.82 55.01 0.50
C GLU A 32 -36.93 53.96 -0.20
N GLU A 33 -37.40 52.71 -0.04
CA GLU A 33 -37.26 51.50 -0.87
C GLU A 33 -35.89 50.78 -0.89
N GLU A 34 -35.59 50.08 0.20
CA GLU A 34 -34.65 48.95 0.20
C GLU A 34 -35.43 47.67 -0.11
N GLU A 35 -35.06 47.00 -1.21
CA GLU A 35 -35.45 45.61 -1.45
C GLU A 35 -35.01 44.76 -0.26
N ASP A 36 -35.97 44.07 0.33
CA ASP A 36 -35.77 43.02 1.33
C ASP A 36 -35.02 41.84 0.69
N THR A 37 -33.71 41.98 0.55
CA THR A 37 -32.80 40.86 0.38
C THR A 37 -32.32 40.46 1.76
N GLY A 38 -33.23 39.80 2.49
CA GLY A 38 -32.88 39.04 3.68
C GLY A 38 -31.92 37.92 3.32
N ASP A 39 -30.64 38.24 3.18
CA ASP A 39 -29.54 37.29 3.36
C ASP A 39 -29.46 36.97 4.87
N GLU A 40 -30.45 36.20 5.33
CA GLU A 40 -30.29 35.38 6.51
C GLU A 40 -29.04 34.51 6.28
N PRO A 41 -28.07 34.45 7.21
CA PRO A 41 -27.03 33.45 7.12
C PRO A 41 -27.73 32.10 7.14
N VAL A 42 -27.65 31.35 6.04
CA VAL A 42 -28.09 29.95 5.97
C VAL A 42 -27.40 29.19 7.10
N SER A 43 -28.12 29.06 8.21
CA SER A 43 -27.80 28.14 9.27
C SER A 43 -27.89 26.76 8.65
N SER A 44 -26.75 26.08 8.49
CA SER A 44 -26.70 24.69 8.02
C SER A 44 -27.47 23.79 9.01
N SER A 45 -28.78 23.65 8.81
CA SER A 45 -29.58 22.67 9.50
C SER A 45 -29.46 21.36 8.72
N GLY A 46 -28.47 20.56 9.07
CA GLY A 46 -28.19 19.26 8.45
C GLY A 46 -27.19 18.49 9.30
N SER A 47 -27.18 17.18 9.13
CA SER A 47 -26.18 16.26 9.68
C SER A 47 -25.02 16.17 8.70
N LYS A 48 -23.79 16.05 9.18
CA LYS A 48 -22.67 15.77 8.27
C LYS A 48 -22.79 14.36 7.67
N PRO A 49 -22.26 14.11 6.47
CA PRO A 49 -22.20 12.76 5.92
C PRO A 49 -21.29 11.85 6.74
N ILE A 50 -21.32 10.55 6.43
CA ILE A 50 -20.36 9.54 6.89
C ILE A 50 -19.60 9.06 5.66
N ALA A 51 -18.31 9.39 5.58
CA ALA A 51 -17.46 9.00 4.47
C ALA A 51 -17.03 7.53 4.60
N ARG A 52 -16.99 6.80 3.48
CA ARG A 52 -16.47 5.43 3.39
C ARG A 52 -15.65 5.24 2.13
N ILE A 53 -14.53 4.52 2.25
CA ILE A 53 -13.68 4.12 1.13
C ILE A 53 -13.67 2.59 1.02
N THR A 54 -13.83 2.10 -0.20
CA THR A 54 -13.59 0.71 -0.58
C THR A 54 -12.63 0.68 -1.78
N PRO A 55 -11.59 -0.19 -1.80
CA PRO A 55 -11.17 -1.11 -0.74
C PRO A 55 -10.45 -0.39 0.41
N SER A 56 -10.47 -1.00 1.60
CA SER A 56 -9.66 -0.56 2.74
C SER A 56 -8.34 -1.34 2.79
N ASN A 57 -7.23 -0.62 2.95
CA ASN A 57 -5.87 -1.13 3.04
C ASN A 57 -5.46 -2.13 1.93
N PRO A 58 -5.67 -1.81 0.64
CA PRO A 58 -5.29 -2.72 -0.43
C PRO A 58 -3.78 -2.93 -0.45
N LYS A 59 -3.38 -4.18 -0.70
CA LYS A 59 -2.01 -4.56 -1.01
C LYS A 59 -1.95 -4.98 -2.48
N ILE A 60 -1.06 -4.36 -3.24
CA ILE A 60 -0.97 -4.53 -4.70
C ILE A 60 0.48 -4.59 -5.17
N GLN A 61 0.69 -5.07 -6.38
CA GLN A 61 2.00 -5.08 -7.03
C GLN A 61 2.28 -3.75 -7.74
N ILE A 62 3.57 -3.46 -7.98
CA ILE A 62 3.97 -2.33 -8.81
C ILE A 62 3.25 -2.36 -10.16
N ASN A 63 2.78 -1.19 -10.62
CA ASN A 63 1.98 -0.99 -11.82
C ASN A 63 0.60 -1.66 -11.83
N GLU A 64 0.08 -2.13 -10.70
CA GLU A 64 -1.33 -2.48 -10.59
C GLU A 64 -2.22 -1.24 -10.41
N THR A 65 -3.48 -1.40 -10.80
CA THR A 65 -4.50 -0.36 -10.67
C THR A 65 -5.48 -0.71 -9.56
N VAL A 66 -5.72 0.22 -8.64
CA VAL A 66 -6.77 0.14 -7.63
C VAL A 66 -7.95 1.01 -8.07
N SER A 67 -9.15 0.42 -8.07
CA SER A 67 -10.41 1.15 -8.22
C SER A 67 -10.95 1.50 -6.84
N PHE A 68 -10.83 2.78 -6.46
CA PHE A 68 -11.41 3.31 -5.23
C PHE A 68 -12.86 3.71 -5.45
N SER A 69 -13.71 3.43 -4.47
CA SER A 69 -15.11 3.82 -4.45
C SER A 69 -15.50 4.47 -3.14
N GLY A 70 -16.18 5.61 -3.24
CA GLY A 70 -16.83 6.32 -2.15
C GLY A 70 -18.32 5.98 -2.01
N ALA A 71 -18.84 5.07 -2.85
CA ALA A 71 -20.28 4.83 -3.01
C ALA A 71 -21.01 4.34 -1.76
N ASP A 72 -20.28 3.77 -0.79
CA ASP A 72 -20.83 3.33 0.49
C ASP A 72 -21.00 4.48 1.50
N SER A 73 -20.63 5.71 1.14
CA SER A 73 -20.85 6.91 1.97
C SER A 73 -22.34 7.22 2.09
N THR A 74 -22.74 7.77 3.23
CA THR A 74 -24.16 7.99 3.55
C THR A 74 -24.39 9.33 4.20
N ASP A 75 -25.54 9.93 3.94
CA ASP A 75 -26.05 11.06 4.70
C ASP A 75 -27.42 10.71 5.32
N SER A 76 -27.67 11.13 6.57
CA SER A 76 -28.91 10.79 7.28
C SER A 76 -30.10 11.64 6.88
N ASP A 77 -29.85 12.84 6.36
CA ASP A 77 -30.87 13.74 5.82
C ASP A 77 -31.17 13.43 4.33
N SER A 78 -30.43 12.47 3.75
CA SER A 78 -30.50 12.03 2.35
C SER A 78 -30.12 13.13 1.36
N ASP A 79 -29.20 14.00 1.77
CA ASP A 79 -28.63 15.04 0.90
C ASP A 79 -27.74 14.45 -0.20
N ASP A 80 -27.67 15.15 -1.34
CA ASP A 80 -26.76 14.81 -2.43
C ASP A 80 -25.30 14.94 -1.97
N LEU A 81 -24.45 13.97 -2.36
CA LEU A 81 -23.05 13.89 -1.94
C LEU A 81 -22.09 14.19 -3.09
N THR A 82 -21.01 14.89 -2.76
CA THR A 82 -19.84 15.12 -3.62
C THR A 82 -18.60 14.49 -3.01
N TYR A 83 -17.67 14.07 -3.87
CA TYR A 83 -16.52 13.24 -3.49
C TYR A 83 -15.24 13.87 -4.02
N LEU A 84 -14.30 14.15 -3.13
CA LEU A 84 -12.99 14.71 -3.45
C LEU A 84 -11.89 13.81 -2.91
N TRP A 85 -11.04 13.33 -3.80
CA TRP A 85 -9.93 12.42 -3.49
C TRP A 85 -8.60 13.15 -3.56
N SER A 86 -7.70 12.84 -2.62
CA SER A 86 -6.29 13.19 -2.69
C SER A 86 -5.43 11.97 -2.41
N PHE A 87 -4.29 11.91 -3.08
CA PHE A 87 -3.36 10.79 -3.03
C PHE A 87 -1.97 11.33 -2.70
N GLU A 88 -1.26 10.69 -1.78
CA GLU A 88 0.05 11.17 -1.30
C GLU A 88 1.09 11.34 -2.42
N ASP A 89 1.02 10.48 -3.43
CA ASP A 89 1.91 10.45 -4.60
C ASP A 89 1.54 11.43 -5.73
N ASP A 90 0.37 12.09 -5.66
CA ASP A 90 -0.03 13.08 -6.66
C ASP A 90 -0.62 14.35 -6.02
N SER A 91 -0.02 15.49 -6.34
CA SER A 91 -0.47 16.82 -5.93
C SER A 91 -1.88 17.22 -6.42
N LYS A 92 -2.45 16.51 -7.40
CA LYS A 92 -3.79 16.78 -7.94
C LYS A 92 -4.89 16.19 -7.05
N GLN A 93 -6.01 16.88 -7.03
CA GLN A 93 -7.26 16.34 -6.50
C GLN A 93 -8.13 15.78 -7.63
N TYR A 94 -8.95 14.80 -7.28
CA TYR A 94 -9.85 14.12 -8.22
C TYR A 94 -11.27 14.16 -7.70
N GLU A 95 -12.22 14.35 -8.60
CA GLU A 95 -13.65 14.40 -8.28
C GLU A 95 -14.35 13.18 -8.90
N GLY A 96 -15.26 12.58 -8.14
CA GLY A 96 -16.07 11.46 -8.61
C GLY A 96 -16.29 10.40 -7.53
N VAL A 97 -17.38 9.64 -7.67
CA VAL A 97 -17.71 8.55 -6.74
C VAL A 97 -16.69 7.41 -6.82
N GLU A 98 -16.10 7.18 -8.00
CA GLU A 98 -15.09 6.15 -8.25
C GLU A 98 -13.88 6.76 -8.95
N ILE A 99 -12.68 6.33 -8.56
CA ILE A 99 -11.40 6.74 -9.14
C ILE A 99 -10.49 5.54 -9.31
N ASP A 100 -9.91 5.37 -10.51
CA ASP A 100 -8.86 4.40 -10.77
C ASP A 100 -7.47 5.03 -10.57
N ARG A 101 -6.59 4.34 -9.87
CA ARG A 101 -5.20 4.77 -9.61
C ARG A 101 -4.21 3.66 -9.88
N ASN A 102 -3.16 3.99 -10.61
CA ASN A 102 -2.00 3.13 -10.83
C ASN A 102 -0.84 3.57 -9.95
N TYR A 103 -0.10 2.61 -9.39
CA TYR A 103 1.05 2.88 -8.53
C TYR A 103 2.33 2.28 -9.10
N PRO A 104 3.20 3.09 -9.75
CA PRO A 104 4.40 2.58 -10.42
C PRO A 104 5.56 2.29 -9.46
N ASP A 105 5.55 2.90 -8.28
CA ASP A 105 6.62 2.82 -7.29
C ASP A 105 6.17 2.00 -6.08
N LYS A 106 7.08 1.21 -5.50
CA LYS A 106 6.83 0.51 -4.24
C LYS A 106 6.79 1.47 -3.06
N GLY A 107 5.95 1.18 -2.07
CA GLY A 107 5.81 2.00 -0.88
C GLY A 107 4.43 1.89 -0.25
N GLU A 108 4.23 2.65 0.82
CA GLU A 108 2.91 2.89 1.40
C GLU A 108 2.43 4.26 0.94
N PHE A 109 1.19 4.34 0.45
CA PHE A 109 0.60 5.57 -0.07
C PHE A 109 -0.72 5.87 0.63
N LEU A 110 -0.80 7.02 1.27
CA LEU A 110 -2.05 7.49 1.87
C LEU A 110 -3.04 7.95 0.80
N VAL A 111 -4.30 7.54 0.97
CA VAL A 111 -5.44 7.96 0.16
C VAL A 111 -6.47 8.58 1.09
N THR A 112 -6.87 9.81 0.79
CA THR A 112 -7.87 10.55 1.55
C THR A 112 -9.10 10.79 0.67
N LEU A 113 -10.28 10.52 1.22
CA LEU A 113 -11.57 10.90 0.65
C LEU A 113 -12.24 11.91 1.57
N VAL A 114 -12.65 13.05 1.00
CA VAL A 114 -13.56 14.01 1.63
C VAL A 114 -14.91 13.90 0.94
N VAL A 115 -15.95 13.65 1.71
CA VAL A 115 -17.34 13.62 1.25
C VAL A 115 -18.05 14.84 1.79
N THR A 116 -18.70 15.62 0.91
CA THR A 116 -19.41 16.85 1.27
C THR A 116 -20.86 16.78 0.81
N ASP A 117 -21.80 17.12 1.68
CA ASP A 117 -23.23 17.20 1.37
C ASP A 117 -23.61 18.53 0.68
N SER A 118 -24.85 18.61 0.21
CA SER A 118 -25.37 19.80 -0.48
C SER A 118 -25.52 21.04 0.42
N THR A 119 -25.44 20.87 1.75
CA THR A 119 -25.48 21.96 2.75
C THR A 119 -24.08 22.49 3.09
N GLY A 120 -23.03 21.81 2.60
CA GLY A 120 -21.62 22.16 2.77
C GLY A 120 -20.95 21.54 4.00
N LEU A 121 -21.60 20.60 4.71
CA LEU A 121 -20.93 19.85 5.77
C LEU A 121 -20.17 18.67 5.15
N SER A 122 -19.07 18.26 5.78
CA SER A 122 -18.20 17.21 5.27
C SER A 122 -17.70 16.24 6.32
N ASP A 123 -17.27 15.08 5.84
CA ASP A 123 -16.55 14.06 6.60
C ASP A 123 -15.37 13.54 5.79
N GLU A 124 -14.31 13.15 6.48
CA GLU A 124 -13.03 12.74 5.90
C GLU A 124 -12.68 11.34 6.39
N ILE A 125 -12.15 10.52 5.49
CA ILE A 125 -11.63 9.18 5.82
C ILE A 125 -10.38 8.89 4.99
N GLU A 126 -9.52 8.04 5.55
CA GLU A 126 -8.25 7.66 4.95
C GLU A 126 -8.11 6.14 4.83
N THR A 127 -7.32 5.70 3.84
CA THR A 127 -6.84 4.33 3.70
C THR A 127 -5.40 4.34 3.18
N THR A 128 -4.64 3.27 3.42
CA THR A 128 -3.26 3.14 2.90
C THR A 128 -3.21 2.10 1.78
N VAL A 129 -2.52 2.39 0.68
CA VAL A 129 -2.17 1.39 -0.33
C VAL A 129 -0.76 0.91 -0.05
N LEU A 130 -0.58 -0.40 0.13
CA LEU A 130 0.75 -1.01 0.21
C LEU A 130 1.12 -1.57 -1.16
N VAL A 131 2.12 -0.97 -1.81
CA VAL A 131 2.63 -1.37 -3.13
C VAL A 131 3.95 -2.10 -2.95
N VAL A 132 4.00 -3.34 -3.44
CA VAL A 132 5.15 -4.24 -3.30
C VAL A 132 5.74 -4.58 -4.66
N GLU A 133 7.05 -4.80 -4.67
CA GLU A 133 7.78 -5.29 -5.84
C GLU A 133 8.03 -6.79 -5.62
N ASP A 134 7.82 -7.61 -6.66
CA ASP A 134 8.18 -9.02 -6.64
C ASP A 134 9.66 -9.21 -6.33
N TYR A 135 10.00 -10.31 -5.68
CA TYR A 135 11.40 -10.67 -5.47
C TYR A 135 11.85 -11.67 -6.52
N HIS A 136 13.04 -11.44 -7.05
CA HIS A 136 13.72 -12.32 -8.00
C HIS A 136 15.19 -12.43 -7.62
N ASP A 137 15.70 -13.66 -7.57
CA ASP A 137 17.12 -13.91 -7.32
C ASP A 137 17.63 -15.13 -8.09
N GLU A 138 18.90 -15.08 -8.47
CA GLU A 138 19.58 -16.17 -9.15
C GLU A 138 20.84 -16.51 -8.34
N GLN A 139 20.93 -17.75 -7.86
CA GLN A 139 22.04 -18.22 -7.04
C GLN A 139 22.70 -19.43 -7.68
N ASN A 140 24.01 -19.52 -7.55
CA ASN A 140 24.74 -20.73 -7.92
C ASN A 140 25.82 -21.03 -6.90
N GLY A 141 26.23 -22.29 -6.85
CA GLY A 141 27.20 -22.72 -5.88
C GLY A 141 27.42 -24.22 -5.91
N ASN A 142 28.02 -24.71 -4.82
CA ASN A 142 28.32 -26.11 -4.62
C ASN A 142 28.05 -26.49 -3.17
N VAL A 143 27.36 -27.62 -2.98
CA VAL A 143 27.28 -28.29 -1.68
C VAL A 143 28.02 -29.62 -1.74
N ASN A 144 28.59 -30.02 -0.61
CA ASN A 144 29.28 -31.30 -0.48
C ASN A 144 29.35 -31.73 0.99
N ASP A 145 29.82 -32.94 1.22
CA ASP A 145 29.98 -33.55 2.54
C ASP A 145 30.77 -32.70 3.57
N ASN A 146 31.61 -31.75 3.12
CA ASN A 146 32.35 -30.86 4.03
C ASN A 146 31.60 -29.57 4.36
N ASN A 147 30.79 -29.03 3.43
CA ASN A 147 30.03 -27.79 3.66
C ASN A 147 28.62 -28.04 4.18
N GLY A 148 28.11 -29.28 4.12
CA GLY A 148 26.87 -29.70 4.77
C GLY A 148 25.61 -29.13 4.11
N ASN A 149 25.46 -27.81 4.05
CA ASN A 149 24.34 -27.12 3.43
C ASN A 149 24.72 -25.74 2.89
N GLU A 150 23.88 -25.20 2.01
CA GLU A 150 23.81 -23.80 1.63
C GLU A 150 22.41 -23.28 1.98
N ASP A 151 22.34 -22.13 2.64
CA ASP A 151 21.10 -21.46 3.01
C ASP A 151 20.97 -20.15 2.22
N ILE A 152 19.89 -20.05 1.45
CA ILE A 152 19.56 -18.86 0.66
C ILE A 152 18.44 -18.09 1.36
N ASP A 153 18.77 -16.91 1.89
CA ASP A 153 17.84 -16.00 2.53
C ASP A 153 16.94 -15.31 1.49
N ILE A 154 15.63 -15.51 1.62
CA ILE A 154 14.60 -14.89 0.78
C ILE A 154 13.83 -13.86 1.63
N PRO A 155 14.08 -12.55 1.46
CA PRO A 155 13.52 -11.52 2.33
C PRO A 155 12.04 -11.28 2.05
N VAL A 156 11.16 -11.85 2.90
CA VAL A 156 9.71 -11.63 2.83
C VAL A 156 9.32 -10.48 3.74
N ASN A 157 9.35 -9.26 3.22
CA ASN A 157 8.97 -8.08 3.99
C ASN A 157 7.45 -7.95 4.20
N ASN A 158 6.67 -8.62 3.35
CA ASN A 158 5.21 -8.61 3.36
C ASN A 158 4.72 -10.02 3.03
N GLY A 159 3.53 -10.43 3.47
CA GLY A 159 3.02 -11.78 3.22
C GLY A 159 3.16 -12.24 1.76
N VAL A 160 3.45 -13.52 1.54
CA VAL A 160 3.69 -14.06 0.20
C VAL A 160 2.41 -14.62 -0.41
N ILE A 161 2.17 -14.36 -1.69
CA ILE A 161 1.14 -15.04 -2.47
C ILE A 161 1.70 -16.36 -3.01
N SER A 162 2.86 -16.33 -3.68
CA SER A 162 3.47 -17.54 -4.21
C SER A 162 4.99 -17.49 -4.27
N PHE A 163 5.61 -18.66 -4.07
CA PHE A 163 7.00 -18.92 -4.43
C PHE A 163 7.07 -19.79 -5.67
N ARG A 164 8.08 -19.55 -6.49
CA ARG A 164 8.51 -20.44 -7.55
C ARG A 164 10.03 -20.55 -7.49
N ILE A 165 10.54 -21.75 -7.30
CA ILE A 165 11.97 -22.02 -7.21
C ILE A 165 12.32 -23.01 -8.30
N GLU A 166 13.08 -22.60 -9.29
CA GLU A 166 13.63 -23.50 -10.31
C GLU A 166 15.06 -23.87 -9.94
N TYR A 167 15.44 -25.12 -10.20
CA TYR A 167 16.78 -25.61 -9.93
C TYR A 167 17.32 -26.43 -11.09
N SER A 168 18.63 -26.36 -11.25
CA SER A 168 19.46 -27.24 -12.07
C SER A 168 20.57 -27.78 -11.18
N LEU A 169 20.64 -29.10 -11.03
CA LEU A 169 21.62 -29.78 -10.19
C LEU A 169 22.55 -30.63 -11.06
N GLN A 170 23.85 -30.49 -10.84
CA GLN A 170 24.87 -31.22 -11.58
C GLN A 170 25.84 -31.90 -10.61
N SER A 171 26.03 -33.22 -10.77
CA SER A 171 27.07 -33.96 -10.05
C SER A 171 28.44 -33.33 -10.28
N ALA A 172 29.13 -32.99 -9.19
CA ALA A 172 30.50 -32.49 -9.17
C ALA A 172 31.51 -33.55 -8.70
N SER A 173 31.02 -34.74 -8.30
CA SER A 173 31.86 -35.87 -7.92
C SER A 173 32.67 -36.41 -9.10
N ILE A 174 33.94 -36.73 -8.84
CA ILE A 174 34.85 -37.32 -9.84
C ILE A 174 34.65 -38.84 -9.93
N SER A 175 34.01 -39.45 -8.93
CA SER A 175 33.76 -40.88 -8.83
C SER A 175 32.46 -41.27 -9.56
N PRO A 176 32.52 -42.06 -10.65
CA PRO A 176 31.32 -42.45 -11.41
C PRO A 176 30.44 -43.50 -10.71
N PHE A 177 30.76 -43.88 -9.47
CA PHE A 177 30.02 -44.86 -8.67
C PHE A 177 29.43 -44.25 -7.40
N GLU A 178 29.62 -42.95 -7.20
CA GLU A 178 29.06 -42.19 -6.10
C GLU A 178 27.77 -41.53 -6.60
N GLU A 179 26.66 -41.79 -5.92
CA GLU A 179 25.41 -41.10 -6.21
C GLU A 179 25.45 -39.80 -5.40
N ASP A 180 25.41 -38.67 -6.10
CA ASP A 180 25.28 -37.36 -5.47
C ASP A 180 23.80 -37.07 -5.25
N ALA A 181 23.46 -36.63 -4.05
CA ALA A 181 22.10 -36.30 -3.68
C ALA A 181 22.07 -35.15 -2.70
N VAL A 182 21.01 -34.35 -2.78
CA VAL A 182 20.73 -33.25 -1.87
C VAL A 182 19.33 -33.35 -1.29
N THR A 183 19.14 -32.80 -0.10
CA THR A 183 17.83 -32.38 0.40
C THR A 183 17.60 -30.94 0.00
N LEU A 184 16.49 -30.66 -0.67
CA LEU A 184 15.98 -29.31 -0.87
C LEU A 184 14.95 -29.04 0.22
N ARG A 185 14.94 -27.85 0.82
CA ARG A 185 13.99 -27.47 1.88
C ARG A 185 13.65 -25.99 1.83
N LEU A 186 12.36 -25.67 1.91
CA LEU A 186 11.88 -24.29 2.10
C LEU A 186 11.34 -24.15 3.52
N THR A 187 11.87 -23.19 4.27
CA THR A 187 11.46 -22.87 5.64
C THR A 187 10.90 -21.44 5.67
N ASP A 188 9.77 -21.23 6.35
CA ASP A 188 9.20 -19.91 6.54
C ASP A 188 9.94 -19.07 7.59
N ALA A 189 9.52 -17.81 7.74
CA ALA A 189 10.10 -16.86 8.67
C ALA A 189 10.00 -17.27 10.15
N ASP A 190 9.07 -18.18 10.48
CA ASP A 190 8.86 -18.71 11.82
C ASP A 190 9.65 -20.00 12.06
N GLY A 191 10.40 -20.48 11.06
CA GLY A 191 11.20 -21.70 11.12
C GLY A 191 10.39 -22.97 10.82
N VAL A 192 9.18 -22.85 10.28
CA VAL A 192 8.34 -23.99 9.89
C VAL A 192 8.73 -24.44 8.49
N ILE A 193 8.93 -25.75 8.33
CA ILE A 193 9.19 -26.35 7.02
C ILE A 193 7.90 -26.26 6.20
N VAL A 194 7.97 -25.50 5.11
CA VAL A 194 6.89 -25.33 4.14
C VAL A 194 6.86 -26.51 3.19
N ASP A 195 8.03 -26.88 2.66
CA ASP A 195 8.21 -28.03 1.79
C ASP A 195 9.63 -28.60 1.91
N GLU A 196 9.77 -29.89 1.66
CA GLU A 196 11.06 -30.59 1.71
C GLU A 196 11.06 -31.80 0.77
N GLU A 197 12.11 -31.92 -0.04
CA GLU A 197 12.35 -33.07 -0.90
C GLU A 197 13.74 -33.63 -0.63
N ASN A 198 13.80 -34.91 -0.29
CA ASN A 198 15.04 -35.61 0.05
C ASN A 198 15.49 -36.47 -1.14
N GLY A 199 16.80 -36.74 -1.23
CA GLY A 199 17.39 -37.63 -2.23
C GLY A 199 17.32 -37.08 -3.66
N VAL A 200 17.34 -35.76 -3.83
CA VAL A 200 17.28 -35.11 -5.14
C VAL A 200 18.64 -35.25 -5.81
N GLY A 201 18.69 -36.04 -6.89
CA GLY A 201 19.89 -36.24 -7.69
C GLY A 201 20.05 -35.19 -8.81
N GLU A 202 21.01 -35.44 -9.70
CA GLU A 202 21.26 -34.61 -10.90
C GLU A 202 20.01 -34.43 -11.77
N GLY A 203 19.81 -33.21 -12.26
CA GLY A 203 18.74 -32.85 -13.18
C GLY A 203 18.12 -31.49 -12.88
N ASP A 204 17.15 -31.14 -13.71
CA ASP A 204 16.37 -29.90 -13.57
C ASP A 204 15.04 -30.18 -12.86
N GLY A 205 14.56 -29.20 -12.10
CA GLY A 205 13.25 -29.26 -11.46
C GLY A 205 12.73 -27.89 -11.04
N ALA A 206 11.53 -27.90 -10.47
CA ALA A 206 10.92 -26.69 -9.96
C ALA A 206 9.94 -26.98 -8.83
N TRP A 207 9.93 -26.11 -7.84
CA TRP A 207 8.94 -26.05 -6.78
C TRP A 207 8.01 -24.87 -6.99
N SER A 208 6.77 -25.02 -6.53
CA SER A 208 5.80 -23.94 -6.50
C SER A 208 4.96 -24.05 -5.25
N TYR A 209 4.93 -22.98 -4.47
CA TYR A 209 4.15 -22.88 -3.25
C TYR A 209 3.23 -21.67 -3.33
N THR A 210 2.01 -21.78 -2.83
CA THR A 210 1.04 -20.70 -2.78
C THR A 210 0.37 -20.74 -1.41
N THR A 211 0.18 -19.58 -0.78
CA THR A 211 -0.44 -19.48 0.54
C THR A 211 -1.47 -18.36 0.59
N ASP A 212 -2.57 -18.62 1.29
CA ASP A 212 -3.55 -17.60 1.66
C ASP A 212 -3.19 -16.93 3.00
N ASP A 213 -2.24 -17.51 3.74
CA ASP A 213 -1.71 -16.94 4.98
C ASP A 213 -0.61 -15.92 4.66
N LEU A 214 -1.01 -14.64 4.68
CA LEU A 214 -0.13 -13.50 4.43
C LEU A 214 0.50 -12.96 5.73
N SER A 215 0.35 -13.65 6.86
CA SER A 215 0.78 -13.14 8.16
C SER A 215 2.26 -13.41 8.48
N SER A 216 2.84 -14.47 7.92
CA SER A 216 4.26 -14.79 8.12
C SER A 216 5.14 -13.82 7.31
N THR A 217 5.89 -12.99 8.03
CA THR A 217 6.82 -12.00 7.48
C THR A 217 8.20 -12.16 8.13
N GLY A 218 9.27 -11.95 7.36
CA GLY A 218 10.66 -12.23 7.75
C GLY A 218 11.39 -13.03 6.67
N ASN A 219 12.62 -13.47 6.92
CA ASN A 219 13.35 -14.24 5.91
C ASN A 219 12.80 -15.66 5.83
N TYR A 220 12.33 -16.05 4.65
CA TYR A 220 12.22 -17.46 4.30
C TYR A 220 13.61 -17.95 3.95
N VAL A 221 13.86 -19.24 4.13
CA VAL A 221 15.17 -19.84 3.83
C VAL A 221 14.95 -21.02 2.91
N PHE A 222 15.59 -20.97 1.73
CA PHE A 222 15.72 -22.13 0.87
C PHE A 222 17.07 -22.78 1.12
N THR A 223 17.05 -23.99 1.67
CA THR A 223 18.24 -24.76 2.02
C THR A 223 18.48 -25.84 0.97
N ILE A 224 19.73 -25.96 0.52
CA ILE A 224 20.25 -27.10 -0.23
C ILE A 224 21.23 -27.82 0.70
N GLU A 225 20.89 -29.00 1.17
CA GLU A 225 21.70 -29.79 2.10
C GLU A 225 22.29 -31.00 1.38
N SER A 226 23.61 -31.20 1.46
CA SER A 226 24.29 -32.35 0.87
C SER A 226 23.94 -33.61 1.65
N GLU A 227 23.35 -34.61 0.98
CA GLU A 227 23.15 -35.94 1.56
C GLU A 227 24.34 -36.86 1.27
N SER A 228 24.88 -36.76 0.05
CA SER A 228 26.07 -37.50 -0.38
C SER A 228 26.80 -36.78 -1.50
N GLY A 229 28.13 -36.86 -1.43
CA GLY A 229 29.02 -36.49 -2.52
C GLY A 229 29.13 -34.98 -2.71
N SER A 230 29.03 -34.51 -3.95
CA SER A 230 29.13 -33.07 -4.25
C SER A 230 28.23 -32.67 -5.40
N MET A 231 27.44 -31.61 -5.20
CA MET A 231 26.45 -31.12 -6.14
C MET A 231 26.70 -29.64 -6.45
N ASP A 232 26.95 -29.32 -7.71
CA ASP A 232 26.83 -27.96 -8.22
C ASP A 232 25.35 -27.64 -8.44
N PHE A 233 24.95 -26.40 -8.16
CA PHE A 233 23.58 -25.95 -8.33
C PHE A 233 23.52 -24.60 -9.03
N ASP A 234 22.45 -24.41 -9.81
CA ASP A 234 21.93 -23.12 -10.26
C ASP A 234 20.46 -23.05 -9.83
N ILE A 235 20.07 -21.97 -9.15
CA ILE A 235 18.72 -21.74 -8.62
C ILE A 235 18.19 -20.41 -9.14
N ILE A 236 16.91 -20.38 -9.51
CA ILE A 236 16.15 -19.17 -9.78
C ILE A 236 14.98 -19.11 -8.80
N ILE A 237 14.84 -18.01 -8.08
CA ILE A 237 13.80 -17.79 -7.08
C ILE A 237 12.94 -16.63 -7.54
N ASP A 238 11.64 -16.87 -7.71
CA ASP A 238 10.63 -15.85 -7.92
C ASP A 238 9.61 -15.87 -6.77
N VAL A 239 9.36 -14.70 -6.17
CA VAL A 239 8.35 -14.53 -5.12
C VAL A 239 7.37 -13.46 -5.54
N LYS A 240 6.09 -13.83 -5.52
CA LYS A 240 4.97 -12.91 -5.69
C LYS A 240 4.41 -12.56 -4.32
N TYR A 241 4.40 -11.26 -4.02
CA TYR A 241 3.82 -10.71 -2.78
C TYR A 241 2.39 -10.22 -3.00
#